data_AF-A0A8T5LJM2-F1
#
_entry.id   AF-A0A8T5LJM2-F1
#
_cell.length_a   1.000
_cell.length_b   1.000
_cell.length_c   1.000
_cell.angle_alpha   90.00
_cell.angle_beta   90.00
_cell.angle_gamma   90.00
#
_symmetry.space_group_name_H-M   'P 1'
#
loop_
_entity.id
_entity.type
_entity.pdbx_description
1 polymer ?
#
loop_
_entity_poly.entity_id
_entity_poly.type
_entity_poly.pdbx_seq_one_letter_code
_entity_poly.pdbx_strand_id
1 'polypeptide(L)'
;MKQISPEQYFLKYSFPCSYTLVEMGQIDEKKFEELKENTLKNKAMDRDELMRIYPAAFRRIKEVAEQMNKNIWDLDVIRKYFLEEHNKYIDAKDGNYKKFPQSFRDFCKVYKGKVIYKEKNMLTVQYGEKQRNVLSELLPNAKVGDTVTIHQGFAVEKLE
;
A
#
# COMPACT_ATOMS: atom_id res chain seq x y z
N MET A 1 0.14 21.52 -0.66
CA MET A 1 -0.59 20.29 -1.04
C MET A 1 -1.72 20.10 -0.04
N LYS A 2 -2.93 19.69 -0.47
CA LYS A 2 -4.00 19.37 0.50
C LYS A 2 -3.51 18.25 1.43
N GLN A 3 -3.74 18.41 2.72
CA GLN A 3 -3.42 17.38 3.71
C GLN A 3 -4.28 16.15 3.44
N ILE A 4 -3.65 14.98 3.34
CA ILE A 4 -4.33 13.69 3.15
C ILE A 4 -4.89 13.22 4.50
N SER A 5 -6.12 12.71 4.50
CA SER A 5 -6.72 12.11 5.69
C SER A 5 -6.11 10.73 5.97
N PRO A 6 -6.20 10.22 7.21
CA PRO A 6 -5.79 8.86 7.56
C PRO A 6 -6.41 7.78 6.67
N GLU A 7 -7.71 7.90 6.35
CA GLU A 7 -8.47 6.95 5.52
C GLU A 7 -7.99 6.97 4.07
N GLN A 8 -7.80 8.17 3.51
CA GLN A 8 -7.25 8.33 2.17
C GLN A 8 -5.85 7.73 2.08
N TYR A 9 -5.00 7.99 3.08
CA TYR A 9 -3.63 7.47 3.12
C TYR A 9 -3.61 5.95 3.25
N PHE A 10 -4.42 5.40 4.15
CA PHE A 10 -4.57 3.95 4.30
C PHE A 10 -5.01 3.30 3.01
N LEU A 11 -6.09 3.81 2.40
CA LEU A 11 -6.67 3.25 1.19
C LEU A 11 -5.68 3.28 0.03
N LYS A 12 -4.94 4.39 -0.12
CA LYS A 12 -3.89 4.54 -1.14
C LYS A 12 -2.85 3.44 -1.08
N TYR A 13 -2.45 3.04 0.12
CA TYR A 13 -1.47 1.97 0.34
C TYR A 13 -2.08 0.57 0.31
N SER A 14 -3.33 0.39 0.72
CA SER A 14 -3.99 -0.91 0.79
C SER A 14 -4.60 -1.35 -0.55
N PHE A 15 -5.00 -0.41 -1.41
CA PHE A 15 -5.64 -0.69 -2.70
C PHE A 15 -4.85 -1.65 -3.61
N PRO A 16 -3.50 -1.56 -3.74
CA PRO A 16 -2.73 -2.56 -4.48
C PRO A 16 -3.03 -4.01 -4.05
N CYS A 17 -3.30 -4.25 -2.76
CA CYS A 17 -3.62 -5.58 -2.24
C CYS A 17 -5.07 -6.02 -2.52
N SER A 18 -5.97 -5.13 -2.95
CA SER A 18 -7.38 -5.46 -3.19
C SER A 18 -7.56 -6.51 -4.30
N TYR A 19 -6.65 -6.59 -5.28
CA TYR A 19 -6.64 -7.67 -6.26
C TYR A 19 -6.56 -9.04 -5.60
N THR A 20 -5.68 -9.20 -4.62
CA THR A 20 -5.57 -10.46 -3.86
C THR A 20 -6.85 -10.76 -3.08
N LEU A 21 -7.56 -9.74 -2.60
CA LEU A 21 -8.84 -9.93 -1.91
C LEU A 21 -9.93 -10.43 -2.87
N VAL A 22 -9.95 -9.95 -4.12
CA VAL A 22 -10.86 -10.46 -5.18
C VAL A 22 -10.54 -11.92 -5.48
N GLU A 23 -9.27 -12.25 -5.75
CA GLU A 23 -8.82 -13.62 -6.05
C GLU A 23 -9.14 -14.61 -4.91
N MET A 24 -9.12 -14.12 -3.66
CA MET A 24 -9.47 -14.91 -2.48
C MET A 24 -10.98 -14.99 -2.22
N GLY A 25 -11.81 -14.35 -3.04
CA GLY A 25 -13.28 -14.28 -2.86
C GLY A 25 -13.71 -13.48 -1.63
N GLN A 26 -12.86 -12.59 -1.11
CA GLN A 26 -13.14 -11.79 0.09
C GLN A 26 -13.92 -10.51 -0.23
N ILE A 27 -13.78 -10.01 -1.46
CA ILE A 27 -14.58 -8.93 -2.04
C ILE A 27 -14.95 -9.29 -3.48
N ASP A 28 -16.01 -8.69 -4.01
CA ASP A 28 -16.41 -8.84 -5.41
C ASP A 28 -15.78 -7.76 -6.31
N GLU A 29 -15.93 -7.91 -7.62
CA GLU A 29 -15.44 -6.94 -8.63
C GLU A 29 -16.05 -5.55 -8.42
N LYS A 30 -17.33 -5.49 -8.02
CA LYS A 30 -18.01 -4.22 -7.75
C LYS A 30 -17.32 -3.45 -6.63
N LYS A 31 -17.00 -4.11 -5.52
CA LYS A 31 -16.28 -3.50 -4.40
C LYS A 31 -14.86 -3.15 -4.78
N PHE A 32 -14.20 -3.96 -5.61
CA PHE A 32 -12.87 -3.63 -6.14
C PHE A 32 -12.88 -2.33 -6.94
N GLU A 33 -13.82 -2.16 -7.87
CA GLU A 33 -13.94 -0.93 -8.67
C GLU A 33 -14.29 0.29 -7.80
N GLU A 34 -15.11 0.12 -6.77
CA GLU A 34 -15.37 1.18 -5.79
C GLU A 34 -14.10 1.60 -5.04
N LEU A 35 -13.31 0.63 -4.57
CA LEU A 35 -12.02 0.89 -3.91
C LEU A 35 -11.06 1.62 -4.85
N LYS A 36 -10.99 1.19 -6.12
CA LYS A 36 -10.18 1.84 -7.15
C LYS A 36 -10.61 3.28 -7.36
N GLU A 37 -11.89 3.51 -7.60
CA GLU A 37 -12.45 4.85 -7.84
C GLU A 37 -12.17 5.78 -6.65
N ASN A 38 -12.44 5.32 -5.42
CA ASN A 38 -12.19 6.09 -4.21
C ASN A 38 -10.70 6.42 -4.05
N THR A 39 -9.81 5.47 -4.36
CA THR A 39 -8.36 5.69 -4.31
C THR A 39 -7.92 6.75 -5.31
N LEU A 40 -8.31 6.61 -6.59
CA LEU A 40 -7.90 7.51 -7.67
C LEU A 40 -8.43 8.93 -7.49
N LYS A 41 -9.66 9.05 -6.95
CA LYS A 41 -10.28 10.35 -6.66
C LYS A 41 -9.86 10.94 -5.31
N ASN A 42 -8.96 10.28 -4.57
CA ASN A 42 -8.60 10.62 -3.19
C ASN A 42 -9.84 10.85 -2.32
N LYS A 43 -10.84 9.98 -2.41
CA LYS A 43 -12.05 10.02 -1.59
C LYS A 43 -11.85 9.16 -0.34
N ALA A 44 -12.13 9.73 0.84
CA ALA A 44 -12.13 8.98 2.07
C ALA A 44 -13.26 7.94 2.07
N MET A 45 -12.98 6.76 2.62
CA MET A 45 -13.98 5.72 2.87
C MET A 45 -14.34 5.67 4.35
N ASP A 46 -15.47 5.05 4.65
CA ASP A 46 -15.87 4.79 6.02
C ASP A 46 -14.84 3.89 6.73
N ARG A 47 -14.59 4.19 8.00
CA ARG A 47 -13.57 3.52 8.81
C ARG A 47 -13.95 2.07 9.10
N ASP A 48 -15.21 1.83 9.45
CA ASP A 48 -15.68 0.49 9.77
C ASP A 48 -15.67 -0.40 8.53
N GLU A 49 -16.01 0.19 7.37
CA GLU A 49 -15.88 -0.49 6.09
C GLU A 49 -14.43 -0.87 5.75
N LEU A 50 -13.48 0.06 5.89
CA LEU A 50 -12.05 -0.23 5.68
C LEU A 50 -11.56 -1.32 6.65
N MET A 51 -11.98 -1.28 7.91
CA MET A 51 -11.65 -2.30 8.91
C MET A 51 -12.21 -3.67 8.55
N ARG A 52 -13.43 -3.72 8.02
CA ARG A 52 -14.09 -4.95 7.55
C ARG A 52 -13.43 -5.55 6.32
N ILE A 53 -12.98 -4.71 5.38
CA ILE A 53 -12.31 -5.17 4.14
C ILE A 53 -10.87 -5.62 4.42
N TYR A 54 -10.16 -4.94 5.33
CA TYR A 54 -8.75 -5.17 5.61
C TYR A 54 -8.46 -5.59 7.07
N PRO A 55 -9.12 -6.62 7.61
CA PRO A 55 -9.04 -6.93 9.04
C PRO A 55 -7.62 -7.31 9.48
N ALA A 56 -6.86 -7.99 8.62
CA ALA A 56 -5.47 -8.36 8.90
C ALA A 56 -4.54 -7.14 8.98
N ALA A 57 -4.77 -6.10 8.16
CA ALA A 57 -4.00 -4.86 8.24
C ALA A 57 -4.32 -4.11 9.54
N PHE A 58 -5.61 -4.00 9.90
CA PHE A 58 -6.00 -3.28 11.12
C PHE A 58 -5.58 -3.97 12.41
N ARG A 59 -5.51 -5.31 12.45
CA ARG A 59 -4.88 -6.00 13.58
C ARG A 59 -3.44 -5.53 13.80
N ARG A 60 -2.64 -5.45 12.72
CA ARG A 60 -1.24 -5.02 12.78
C ARG A 60 -1.10 -3.54 13.09
N ILE A 61 -1.94 -2.69 12.49
CA ILE A 61 -1.98 -1.26 12.80
C ILE A 61 -2.30 -1.03 14.28
N LYS A 62 -3.19 -1.83 14.87
CA LYS A 62 -3.48 -1.77 16.32
C LYS A 62 -2.23 -2.04 17.16
N GLU A 63 -1.46 -3.08 16.83
CA GLU A 63 -0.19 -3.39 17.52
C GLU A 63 0.81 -2.22 17.41
N VAL A 64 0.92 -1.59 16.24
CA VAL A 64 1.77 -0.39 16.04
C VAL A 64 1.24 0.80 16.85
N ALA A 65 -0.07 1.01 16.89
CA ALA A 65 -0.70 2.09 17.63
C ALA A 65 -0.46 1.96 19.14
N GLU A 66 -0.55 0.74 19.68
CA GLU A 66 -0.26 0.42 21.08
C GLU A 66 1.20 0.75 21.44
N GLN A 67 2.16 0.39 20.57
CA GLN A 67 3.58 0.73 20.77
C GLN A 67 3.85 2.24 20.77
N MET A 68 3.07 3.00 20.00
CA MET A 68 3.19 4.45 19.89
C MET A 68 2.33 5.22 20.91
N ASN A 69 1.50 4.52 21.70
CA ASN A 69 0.47 5.11 22.56
C ASN A 69 -0.43 6.11 21.80
N LYS A 70 -0.89 5.71 20.61
CA LYS A 70 -1.69 6.53 19.68
C LYS A 70 -2.95 5.83 19.22
N ASN A 71 -3.84 6.58 18.56
CA ASN A 71 -5.04 6.03 17.92
C ASN A 71 -4.70 5.29 16.61
N ILE A 72 -5.44 4.22 16.27
CA ILE A 72 -5.22 3.44 15.04
C ILE A 72 -5.42 4.26 13.75
N TRP A 73 -6.19 5.34 13.81
CA TRP A 73 -6.42 6.29 12.72
C TRP A 73 -5.52 7.53 12.81
N ASP A 74 -4.51 7.53 13.69
CA ASP A 74 -3.45 8.54 13.64
C ASP A 74 -2.62 8.33 12.37
N LEU A 75 -2.42 9.39 11.59
CA LEU A 75 -1.72 9.31 10.30
C LEU A 75 -0.29 8.80 10.46
N ASP A 76 0.40 9.11 11.56
CA ASP A 76 1.77 8.66 11.81
C ASP A 76 1.81 7.16 12.10
N VAL A 77 0.78 6.62 12.77
CA VAL A 77 0.64 5.18 13.00
C VAL A 77 0.50 4.44 11.68
N ILE A 78 -0.39 4.92 10.79
CA ILE A 78 -0.61 4.29 9.48
C ILE A 78 0.64 4.40 8.61
N ARG A 79 1.32 5.55 8.62
CA ARG A 79 2.61 5.74 7.94
C ARG A 79 3.66 4.77 8.44
N LYS A 80 3.86 4.68 9.77
CA LYS A 80 4.82 3.77 10.37
C LYS A 80 4.50 2.31 10.01
N TYR A 81 3.22 1.94 10.04
CA TYR A 81 2.80 0.61 9.62
C TYR A 81 3.26 0.30 8.19
N PHE A 82 2.88 1.10 7.19
CA PHE A 82 3.24 0.79 5.80
C PHE A 82 4.73 0.93 5.48
N LEU A 83 5.40 1.94 6.03
CA LEU A 83 6.77 2.28 5.65
C LEU A 83 7.84 1.50 6.43
N GLU A 84 7.52 0.97 7.61
CA GLU A 84 8.51 0.35 8.51
C GLU A 84 8.09 -1.05 8.98
N GLU A 85 6.85 -1.23 9.42
CA GLU A 85 6.43 -2.47 10.10
C GLU A 85 5.84 -3.51 9.14
N HIS A 86 5.21 -3.09 8.04
CA HIS A 86 4.50 -3.97 7.10
C HIS A 86 5.39 -5.08 6.57
N ASN A 87 6.61 -4.75 6.17
CA ASN A 87 7.58 -5.72 5.68
C ASN A 87 7.98 -6.73 6.75
N LYS A 88 8.07 -6.31 8.02
CA LYS A 88 8.42 -7.21 9.13
C LYS A 88 7.35 -8.28 9.35
N TYR A 89 6.06 -7.92 9.25
CA TYR A 89 4.98 -8.90 9.30
C TYR A 89 5.03 -9.91 8.15
N ILE A 90 5.38 -9.45 6.93
CA ILE A 90 5.58 -10.33 5.78
C ILE A 90 6.77 -11.28 6.01
N ASP A 91 7.88 -10.76 6.51
CA ASP A 91 9.10 -11.53 6.80
C ASP A 91 8.88 -12.57 7.89
N ALA A 92 8.12 -12.21 8.93
CA ALA A 92 7.68 -13.11 9.99
C ALA A 92 6.62 -14.13 9.55
N LYS A 93 6.19 -14.09 8.28
CA LYS A 93 5.15 -14.98 7.73
C LYS A 93 3.82 -14.88 8.46
N ASP A 94 3.50 -13.72 9.01
CA ASP A 94 2.32 -13.51 9.84
C ASP A 94 0.99 -13.76 9.08
N GLY A 95 0.05 -14.47 9.73
CA GLY A 95 -1.27 -14.76 9.17
C GLY A 95 -1.23 -15.65 7.92
N ASN A 96 -1.80 -15.16 6.81
CA ASN A 96 -1.82 -15.89 5.53
C ASN A 96 -0.46 -15.90 4.81
N TYR A 97 0.47 -15.01 5.18
CA TYR A 97 1.79 -14.96 4.54
C TYR A 97 2.57 -16.28 4.68
N LYS A 98 2.35 -17.06 5.75
CA LYS A 98 2.94 -18.42 5.89
C LYS A 98 2.59 -19.41 4.79
N LYS A 99 1.46 -19.19 4.09
CA LYS A 99 0.99 -20.06 3.02
C LYS A 99 1.48 -19.63 1.64
N PHE A 100 2.01 -18.41 1.53
CA PHE A 100 2.43 -17.85 0.24
C PHE A 100 3.91 -18.12 -0.05
N PRO A 101 4.26 -18.38 -1.34
CA PRO A 101 5.65 -18.54 -1.75
C PRO A 101 6.45 -17.27 -1.46
N GLN A 102 7.77 -17.41 -1.30
CA GLN A 102 8.66 -16.28 -1.00
C GLN A 102 8.55 -15.16 -2.05
N SER A 103 8.46 -15.52 -3.34
CA SER A 103 8.30 -14.56 -4.43
C SER A 103 7.06 -13.68 -4.29
N PHE A 104 5.93 -14.26 -3.88
CA PHE A 104 4.69 -13.51 -3.65
C PHE A 104 4.80 -12.61 -2.43
N ARG A 105 5.42 -13.09 -1.34
CA ARG A 105 5.69 -12.26 -0.15
C ARG A 105 6.59 -11.07 -0.47
N ASP A 106 7.66 -11.28 -1.24
CA ASP A 106 8.52 -10.19 -1.69
C ASP A 106 7.81 -9.23 -2.66
N PHE A 107 6.82 -9.71 -3.41
CA PHE A 107 5.97 -8.84 -4.22
C PHE A 107 5.07 -7.94 -3.35
N CYS A 108 4.54 -8.46 -2.25
CA CYS A 108 3.70 -7.72 -1.29
C CYS A 108 4.46 -6.70 -0.42
N LYS A 109 5.79 -6.71 -0.39
CA LYS A 109 6.53 -5.74 0.42
C LYS A 109 6.45 -4.32 -0.16
N VAL A 110 6.59 -3.35 0.73
CA VAL A 110 6.76 -1.93 0.37
C VAL A 110 8.26 -1.65 0.24
N TYR A 111 8.71 -1.17 -0.92
CA TYR A 111 10.10 -0.78 -1.12
C TYR A 111 10.22 0.71 -1.42
N LYS A 112 11.33 1.31 -1.01
CA LYS A 112 11.74 2.65 -1.44
C LYS A 112 12.69 2.50 -2.63
N GLY A 113 12.47 3.28 -3.67
CA GLY A 113 13.29 3.21 -4.88
C GLY A 113 13.28 4.48 -5.70
N LYS A 114 14.24 4.61 -6.60
CA LYS A 114 14.37 5.77 -7.49
C LYS A 114 13.75 5.47 -8.85
N VAL A 115 12.94 6.39 -9.37
CA VAL A 115 12.41 6.30 -10.73
C VAL A 115 13.57 6.54 -11.71
N ILE A 116 13.88 5.54 -12.53
CA ILE A 116 14.97 5.59 -13.52
C ILE A 116 14.47 5.74 -14.96
N TYR A 117 13.22 5.38 -15.21
CA TYR A 117 12.57 5.52 -16.52
C TYR A 117 11.06 5.75 -16.35
N LYS A 118 10.45 6.49 -17.27
CA LYS A 118 9.01 6.73 -17.31
C LYS A 118 8.52 6.69 -18.75
N GLU A 119 7.48 5.90 -18.99
CA GLU A 119 6.76 5.84 -20.25
C GLU A 119 5.26 5.81 -19.99
N LYS A 120 4.54 6.84 -20.44
CA LYS A 120 3.09 6.99 -20.23
C LYS A 120 2.71 6.78 -18.76
N ASN A 121 1.98 5.70 -18.47
CA ASN A 121 1.48 5.33 -17.15
C ASN A 121 2.38 4.32 -16.41
N MET A 122 3.55 3.98 -16.94
CA MET A 122 4.48 3.01 -16.37
C MET A 122 5.80 3.66 -15.95
N LEU A 123 6.30 3.26 -14.78
CA LEU A 123 7.59 3.68 -14.23
C LEU A 123 8.49 2.46 -14.07
N THR A 124 9.76 2.59 -14.41
CA THR A 124 10.78 1.66 -13.94
C THR A 124 11.42 2.24 -12.69
N VAL A 125 11.29 1.53 -11.58
CA VAL A 125 11.82 1.94 -10.27
C VAL A 125 12.95 1.00 -9.88
N GLN A 126 14.11 1.58 -9.57
CA GLN A 126 15.27 0.86 -9.03
C GLN A 126 15.23 0.88 -7.51
N TYR A 127 15.38 -0.29 -6.87
CA TYR A 127 15.41 -0.46 -5.42
C TYR A 127 16.43 -1.54 -5.05
N GLY A 128 17.46 -1.17 -4.28
CA GLY A 128 18.66 -2.01 -4.13
C GLY A 128 19.27 -2.33 -5.50
N GLU A 129 19.60 -3.59 -5.74
CA GLU A 129 20.12 -4.10 -7.02
C GLU A 129 19.01 -4.48 -8.02
N LYS A 130 17.74 -4.33 -7.64
CA LYS A 130 16.59 -4.75 -8.43
C LYS A 130 15.94 -3.58 -9.16
N GLN A 131 15.19 -3.91 -10.21
CA GLN A 131 14.30 -3.00 -10.91
C GLN A 131 12.90 -3.61 -10.98
N ARG A 132 11.86 -2.77 -11.00
CA ARG A 132 10.47 -3.19 -11.18
C ARG A 132 9.72 -2.17 -12.01
N ASN A 133 8.97 -2.65 -12.99
CA ASN A 133 7.98 -1.85 -13.68
C ASN A 133 6.71 -1.77 -12.84
N VAL A 134 6.25 -0.55 -12.59
CA VAL A 134 5.07 -0.26 -11.77
C VAL A 134 4.17 0.75 -12.46
N LEU A 135 2.86 0.64 -12.19
CA LEU A 135 1.86 1.60 -12.64
C LEU A 135 2.00 2.90 -11.83
N SER A 136 1.94 4.02 -12.54
CA SER A 136 1.94 5.37 -11.96
C SER A 136 0.55 5.91 -11.64
N GLU A 137 -0.50 5.10 -11.75
CA GLU A 137 -1.90 5.56 -11.60
C GLU A 137 -2.16 6.22 -10.23
N LEU A 138 -1.50 5.73 -9.16
CA LEU A 138 -1.60 6.32 -7.81
C LEU A 138 -0.62 7.48 -7.57
N LEU A 139 0.31 7.70 -8.50
CA LEU A 139 1.34 8.74 -8.44
C LEU A 139 1.66 9.28 -9.85
N PRO A 140 0.69 9.86 -10.57
CA PRO A 140 0.81 10.17 -12.00
C PRO A 140 1.88 11.23 -12.29
N ASN A 141 2.14 12.08 -11.29
CA ASN A 141 3.09 13.19 -11.38
C ASN A 141 4.54 12.78 -11.07
N ALA A 142 4.83 11.51 -10.75
CA ALA A 142 6.19 11.03 -10.55
C ALA A 142 7.05 11.23 -11.81
N LYS A 143 8.30 11.62 -11.64
CA LYS A 143 9.28 11.88 -12.71
C LYS A 143 10.55 11.07 -12.49
N VAL A 144 11.32 10.90 -13.56
CA VAL A 144 12.67 10.32 -13.46
C VAL A 144 13.49 11.15 -12.46
N GLY A 145 14.16 10.48 -11.54
CA GLY A 145 14.90 11.09 -10.45
C GLY A 145 14.16 11.08 -9.11
N ASP A 146 12.83 11.00 -9.09
CA ASP A 146 12.06 10.96 -7.85
C ASP A 146 12.34 9.68 -7.06
N THR A 147 12.42 9.81 -5.73
CA THR A 147 12.36 8.66 -4.82
C THR A 147 10.89 8.39 -4.51
N VAL A 148 10.45 7.15 -4.67
CA VAL A 148 9.06 6.74 -4.47
C VAL A 148 8.98 5.46 -3.64
N THR A 149 7.83 5.21 -3.05
CA THR A 149 7.48 3.88 -2.54
C THR A 149 6.79 3.07 -3.62
N ILE A 150 7.12 1.78 -3.67
CA ILE A 150 6.43 0.79 -4.50
C ILE A 150 5.75 -0.23 -3.60
N HIS A 151 4.53 -0.61 -3.94
CA HIS A 151 3.80 -1.66 -3.26
C HIS A 151 3.10 -2.51 -4.33
N GLN A 152 3.45 -3.79 -4.39
CA GLN A 152 3.05 -4.67 -5.49
C GLN A 152 3.46 -4.10 -6.86
N GLY A 153 2.49 -3.87 -7.74
CA GLY A 153 2.65 -3.33 -9.09
C GLY A 153 2.46 -1.81 -9.20
N PHE A 154 2.40 -1.06 -8.10
CA PHE A 154 2.11 0.38 -8.13
C PHE A 154 3.22 1.21 -7.49
N ALA A 155 3.49 2.39 -8.06
CA ALA A 155 4.14 3.48 -7.34
C ALA A 155 3.09 4.20 -6.49
N VAL A 156 3.30 4.27 -5.17
CA VAL A 156 2.27 4.73 -4.23
C VAL A 156 2.51 6.18 -3.84
N GLU A 157 3.66 6.52 -3.29
CA GLU A 157 3.95 7.90 -2.87
C GLU A 157 5.35 8.36 -3.26
N LYS A 158 5.50 9.67 -3.45
CA LYS A 158 6.80 10.31 -3.60
C LYS A 158 7.35 10.64 -2.21
N LEU A 159 8.60 10.30 -1.97
CA LEU A 159 9.36 10.68 -0.77
C LEU A 159 10.15 11.96 -1.08
N GLU A 160 10.33 12.81 -0.06
CA GLU A 160 11.15 14.03 -0.14
C GLU A 160 12.64 13.73 -0.33
#